data_AF-A0A7C9CVT7-F1
#
_entry.id   AF-A0A7C9CVT7-F1
#
_cell.length_a   1.000
_cell.length_b   1.000
_cell.length_c   1.000
_cell.angle_alpha   90.00
_cell.angle_beta   90.00
_cell.angle_gamma   90.00
#
_symmetry.space_group_name_H-M   'P 1'
#
loop_
_entity.id
_entity.type
_entity.pdbx_description
1 polymer ?
#
loop_
_entity_poly.entity_id
_entity_poly.type
_entity_poly.pdbx_seq_one_letter_code
_entity_poly.pdbx_strand_id
1 'polypeptide(L)'
;LFVDGVVQGFLQELVLQYYTERQCLLKCVRQMVILALNVELAEKDEKAIWHEVVKLFSDGLEGKLISILDRHLTSAYPEDMAVDLSILWAEEMLIEVNLVLDLLFLAYYESLSTCSAAKWKELCLLYKGMTAGSSNFTKLEVSAEACKYSYRAKIQMLLIFMETLDFDSLLQMIHDEIPLRGGSSVFSSSDILEMDSVISSFDIFENQEAGLLILAWAVFLCLAVSLPGKEEHNELMEIDHVGYVRQAFEAASLSLFLEILRSDVLKDSDVSLYSVVALPAYCVSLIVF
;
A
#
# COMPACT_ATOMS: atom_id res chain seq x y z
N LEU A 1 -9.88 9.19 -43.18
CA LEU A 1 -9.66 7.73 -43.11
C LEU A 1 -8.18 7.38 -43.09
N PHE A 2 -7.39 7.49 -44.17
CA PHE A 2 -5.95 7.11 -44.10
C PHE A 2 -5.08 8.05 -43.23
N VAL A 3 -5.32 9.37 -43.31
CA VAL A 3 -4.63 10.37 -42.47
C VAL A 3 -5.01 10.24 -40.99
N ASP A 4 -6.23 9.77 -40.72
CA ASP A 4 -6.80 9.62 -39.37
C ASP A 4 -6.12 8.45 -38.62
N GLY A 5 -5.95 7.31 -39.31
CA GLY A 5 -5.23 6.16 -38.74
C GLY A 5 -3.74 6.40 -38.52
N VAL A 6 -3.08 7.22 -39.35
CA VAL A 6 -1.66 7.59 -39.15
C VAL A 6 -1.49 8.51 -37.94
N VAL A 7 -2.41 9.48 -37.76
CA VAL A 7 -2.40 10.36 -36.58
C VAL A 7 -2.70 9.58 -35.31
N GLN A 8 -3.65 8.63 -35.34
CA GLN A 8 -3.96 7.78 -34.20
C GLN A 8 -2.78 6.88 -33.81
N GLY A 9 -2.11 6.25 -34.78
CA GLY A 9 -0.91 5.45 -34.51
C GLY A 9 0.25 6.27 -33.93
N PHE A 10 0.42 7.52 -34.40
CA PHE A 10 1.42 8.43 -33.83
C PHE A 10 1.11 8.83 -32.38
N LEU A 11 -0.17 9.05 -32.05
CA LEU A 11 -0.60 9.36 -30.69
C LEU A 11 -0.40 8.18 -29.73
N GLN A 12 -0.68 6.96 -30.18
CA GLN A 12 -0.42 5.74 -29.40
C GLN A 12 1.07 5.61 -29.07
N GLU A 13 1.94 5.78 -30.05
CA GLU A 13 3.41 5.72 -29.85
C GLU A 13 3.88 6.81 -28.88
N LEU A 14 3.33 8.03 -28.99
CA LEU A 14 3.69 9.14 -28.11
C LEU A 14 3.25 8.88 -26.66
N VAL A 15 2.06 8.33 -26.44
CA VAL A 15 1.59 7.94 -25.11
C VAL A 15 2.45 6.82 -24.53
N LEU A 16 2.73 5.79 -25.33
CA LEU A 16 3.58 4.68 -24.91
C LEU A 16 4.99 5.17 -24.52
N GLN A 17 5.61 6.02 -25.34
CA GLN A 17 6.94 6.57 -25.01
C GLN A 17 6.89 7.43 -23.75
N TYR A 18 5.87 8.27 -23.60
CA TYR A 18 5.70 9.12 -22.41
C TYR A 18 5.64 8.29 -21.12
N TYR A 19 4.84 7.22 -21.09
CA TYR A 19 4.75 6.35 -19.92
C TYR A 19 6.00 5.48 -19.75
N THR A 20 6.58 4.97 -20.83
CA THR A 20 7.82 4.20 -20.79
C THR A 20 8.94 4.96 -20.08
N GLU A 21 9.16 6.24 -20.42
CA GLU A 21 10.19 7.06 -19.78
C GLU A 21 9.92 7.28 -18.28
N ARG A 22 8.67 7.55 -17.91
CA ARG A 22 8.26 7.76 -16.51
C ARG A 22 8.42 6.49 -15.68
N GLN A 23 7.94 5.37 -16.21
CA GLN A 23 8.06 4.06 -15.58
C GLN A 23 9.52 3.61 -15.50
N CYS A 24 10.34 3.91 -16.51
CA CYS A 24 11.77 3.61 -16.50
C CYS A 24 12.45 4.30 -15.31
N LEU A 25 12.15 5.57 -15.08
CA LEU A 25 12.65 6.30 -13.91
C LEU A 25 12.26 5.60 -12.59
N LEU A 26 11.00 5.23 -12.42
CA LEU A 26 10.53 4.53 -11.22
C LEU A 26 11.18 3.15 -11.07
N LYS A 27 11.33 2.40 -12.17
CA LYS A 27 12.03 1.11 -12.19
C LYS A 27 13.50 1.24 -11.80
N CYS A 28 14.19 2.29 -12.27
CA CYS A 28 15.56 2.60 -11.87
C CYS A 28 15.66 2.91 -10.37
N VAL A 29 14.77 3.76 -9.83
CA VAL A 29 14.72 4.04 -8.39
C VAL A 29 14.46 2.76 -7.60
N ARG A 30 13.50 1.93 -8.03
CA ARG A 30 13.19 0.64 -7.40
C ARG A 30 14.42 -0.25 -7.37
N GLN A 31 15.16 -0.35 -8.46
CA GLN A 31 16.39 -1.14 -8.52
C GLN A 31 17.47 -0.61 -7.59
N MET A 32 17.64 0.71 -7.49
CA MET A 32 18.56 1.31 -6.52
C MET A 32 18.19 0.95 -5.09
N VAL A 33 16.89 1.03 -4.75
CA VAL A 33 16.38 0.63 -3.43
C VAL A 33 16.69 -0.84 -3.18
N ILE A 34 16.31 -1.76 -4.06
CA ILE A 34 16.58 -3.20 -3.89
C ILE A 34 18.08 -3.49 -3.72
N LEU A 35 18.94 -2.85 -4.52
CA LEU A 35 20.38 -2.99 -4.39
C LEU A 35 20.88 -2.49 -3.02
N ALA A 36 20.34 -1.38 -2.51
CA ALA A 36 20.64 -0.88 -1.18
C ALA A 36 20.18 -1.84 -0.07
N LEU A 37 19.07 -2.56 -0.25
CA LEU A 37 18.54 -3.47 0.76
C LEU A 37 19.32 -4.80 0.84
N ASN A 38 19.96 -5.25 -0.25
CA ASN A 38 20.72 -6.52 -0.28
C ASN A 38 22.15 -6.43 0.31
N VAL A 39 22.44 -5.41 1.12
CA VAL A 39 23.79 -4.99 1.56
C VAL A 39 24.47 -5.95 2.57
N GLU A 40 23.84 -7.07 2.95
CA GLU A 40 24.40 -8.03 3.92
C GLU A 40 25.77 -8.63 3.54
N LEU A 41 26.26 -8.44 2.30
CA LEU A 41 27.59 -8.90 1.84
C LEU A 41 28.43 -7.84 1.08
N ALA A 42 28.09 -6.56 1.24
CA ALA A 42 28.48 -5.47 0.36
C ALA A 42 29.93 -4.94 0.41
N GLU A 43 30.53 -4.74 -0.77
CA GLU A 43 31.76 -3.95 -0.99
C GLU A 43 31.54 -2.43 -0.76
N LYS A 44 32.60 -1.62 -0.89
CA LYS A 44 32.56 -0.15 -0.64
C LYS A 44 31.49 0.59 -1.47
N ASP A 45 31.23 0.15 -2.70
CA ASP A 45 30.32 0.83 -3.63
C ASP A 45 28.84 0.61 -3.28
N GLU A 46 28.48 -0.55 -2.73
CA GLU A 46 27.11 -0.85 -2.29
C GLU A 46 26.71 -0.03 -1.04
N LYS A 47 27.67 0.30 -0.16
CA LYS A 47 27.45 1.26 0.94
C LYS A 47 27.17 2.68 0.42
N ALA A 48 27.76 3.07 -0.71
CA ALA A 48 27.48 4.36 -1.32
C ALA A 48 26.03 4.40 -1.86
N ILE A 49 25.56 3.31 -2.47
CA ILE A 49 24.16 3.21 -2.94
C ILE A 49 23.18 3.34 -1.78
N TRP A 50 23.42 2.66 -0.65
CA TRP A 50 22.59 2.81 0.55
C TRP A 50 22.49 4.27 1.00
N HIS A 51 23.61 4.99 1.09
CA HIS A 51 23.61 6.40 1.49
C HIS A 51 22.80 7.28 0.53
N GLU A 52 22.89 7.06 -0.78
CA GLU A 52 22.10 7.81 -1.76
C GLU A 52 20.60 7.47 -1.66
N VAL A 53 20.24 6.20 -1.42
CA VAL A 53 18.83 5.81 -1.22
C VAL A 53 18.23 6.45 0.04
N VAL A 54 18.92 6.37 1.18
CA VAL A 54 18.50 7.04 2.42
C VAL A 54 18.34 8.54 2.20
N LYS A 55 19.29 9.15 1.48
CA LYS A 55 19.23 10.56 1.13
C LYS A 55 18.01 10.89 0.27
N LEU A 56 17.73 10.11 -0.78
CA LEU A 56 16.54 10.30 -1.63
C LEU A 56 15.24 10.31 -0.83
N PHE A 57 15.08 9.40 0.13
CA PHE A 57 13.91 9.39 1.01
C PHE A 57 13.89 10.59 1.95
N SER A 58 15.03 10.96 2.54
CA SER A 58 15.13 12.16 3.39
C SER A 58 14.88 13.47 2.63
N ASP A 59 15.19 13.50 1.33
CA ASP A 59 14.95 14.62 0.41
C ASP A 59 13.48 14.69 -0.06
N GLY A 60 12.62 13.79 0.41
CA GLY A 60 11.17 13.84 0.22
C GLY A 60 10.62 12.95 -0.90
N LEU A 61 11.34 11.91 -1.32
CA LEU A 61 10.86 10.96 -2.34
C LEU A 61 9.51 10.34 -1.96
N GLU A 62 9.32 9.92 -0.71
CA GLU A 62 8.07 9.34 -0.22
C GLU A 62 6.88 10.29 -0.41
N GLY A 63 6.98 11.55 0.03
CA GLY A 63 5.92 12.54 -0.17
C GLY A 63 5.62 12.78 -1.65
N LYS A 64 6.65 12.73 -2.51
CA LYS A 64 6.48 12.83 -3.97
C LYS A 64 5.77 11.62 -4.55
N LEU A 65 6.05 10.42 -4.06
CA LEU A 65 5.36 9.18 -4.46
C LEU A 65 3.88 9.22 -4.09
N ILE A 66 3.55 9.62 -2.86
CA ILE A 66 2.16 9.79 -2.40
C ILE A 66 1.43 10.83 -3.26
N SER A 67 2.07 11.97 -3.55
CA SER A 67 1.48 13.00 -4.43
C SER A 67 1.26 12.51 -5.87
N ILE A 68 2.16 11.67 -6.40
CA ILE A 68 1.97 11.04 -7.71
C ILE A 68 0.75 10.12 -7.67
N LEU A 69 0.62 9.31 -6.62
CA LEU A 69 -0.51 8.41 -6.44
C LEU A 69 -1.83 9.17 -6.34
N ASP A 70 -1.93 10.17 -5.46
CA ASP A 70 -3.11 11.04 -5.33
C ASP A 70 -3.50 11.68 -6.67
N ARG A 71 -2.53 12.26 -7.38
CA ARG A 71 -2.78 12.86 -8.70
C ARG A 71 -3.33 11.85 -9.71
N HIS A 72 -2.83 10.61 -9.72
CA HIS A 72 -3.35 9.58 -10.64
C HIS A 72 -4.79 9.19 -10.26
N LEU A 73 -5.07 9.01 -8.97
CA LEU A 73 -6.40 8.62 -8.48
C LEU A 73 -7.47 9.73 -8.64
N THR A 74 -7.06 10.98 -8.56
CA THR A 74 -7.94 12.16 -8.72
C THR A 74 -8.00 12.70 -10.15
N SER A 75 -7.11 12.26 -11.04
CA SER A 75 -7.07 12.73 -12.43
C SER A 75 -8.38 12.44 -13.16
N ALA A 76 -8.89 13.43 -13.91
CA ALA A 76 -10.09 13.25 -14.72
C ALA A 76 -9.84 12.25 -15.86
N TYR A 77 -10.81 11.36 -16.07
CA TYR A 77 -10.77 10.44 -17.20
C TYR A 77 -10.90 11.21 -18.52
N PRO A 78 -10.08 10.94 -19.54
CA PRO A 78 -10.22 11.60 -20.84
C PRO A 78 -11.50 11.16 -21.56
N GLU A 79 -12.51 12.04 -21.65
CA GLU A 79 -13.83 11.70 -22.22
C GLU A 79 -13.83 11.54 -23.76
N ASP A 80 -12.94 12.25 -24.46
CA ASP A 80 -12.91 12.32 -25.93
C ASP A 80 -11.80 11.45 -26.57
N MET A 81 -11.29 10.47 -25.84
CA MET A 81 -10.18 9.63 -26.31
C MET A 81 -10.67 8.41 -27.10
N ALA A 82 -9.96 8.04 -28.18
CA ALA A 82 -10.24 6.81 -28.91
C ALA A 82 -10.07 5.59 -28.00
N VAL A 83 -10.94 4.58 -28.14
CA VAL A 83 -11.01 3.40 -27.24
C VAL A 83 -9.65 2.73 -27.05
N ASP A 84 -8.93 2.45 -28.14
CA ASP A 84 -7.61 1.80 -28.07
C ASP A 84 -6.58 2.64 -27.30
N LEU A 85 -6.64 3.97 -27.45
CA LEU A 85 -5.76 4.89 -26.76
C LEU A 85 -6.13 5.00 -25.27
N SER A 86 -7.43 4.92 -24.93
CA SER A 86 -7.88 4.92 -23.54
C SER A 86 -7.53 3.62 -22.80
N ILE A 87 -7.52 2.49 -23.49
CA ILE A 87 -7.08 1.20 -22.94
C ILE A 87 -5.58 1.26 -22.65
N LEU A 88 -4.78 1.67 -23.65
CA LEU A 88 -3.33 1.83 -23.49
C LEU A 88 -3.00 2.80 -22.34
N TRP A 89 -3.66 3.96 -22.30
CA TRP A 89 -3.46 4.94 -21.23
C TRP A 89 -3.79 4.36 -19.84
N ALA A 90 -4.90 3.63 -19.70
CA ALA A 90 -5.30 3.04 -18.43
C ALA A 90 -4.30 1.98 -17.96
N GLU A 91 -3.86 1.09 -18.85
CA GLU A 91 -2.85 0.06 -18.56
C GLU A 91 -1.51 0.68 -18.13
N GLU A 92 -1.00 1.64 -18.91
CA GLU A 92 0.28 2.29 -18.64
C GLU A 92 0.27 3.13 -17.35
N MET A 93 -0.86 3.78 -17.04
CA MET A 93 -1.04 4.49 -15.78
C MET A 93 -1.11 3.54 -14.59
N LEU A 94 -1.82 2.42 -14.71
CA LEU A 94 -1.88 1.41 -13.65
C LEU A 94 -0.53 0.74 -13.39
N ILE A 95 0.29 0.53 -14.42
CA ILE A 95 1.68 0.08 -14.25
C ILE A 95 2.47 1.10 -13.43
N GLU A 96 2.33 2.39 -13.74
CA GLU A 96 2.98 3.46 -12.98
C GLU A 96 2.52 3.48 -11.50
N VAL A 97 1.21 3.34 -11.24
CA VAL A 97 0.64 3.24 -9.89
C VAL A 97 1.23 2.07 -9.11
N ASN A 98 1.31 0.88 -9.73
CA ASN A 98 1.89 -0.31 -9.09
C ASN A 98 3.38 -0.12 -8.76
N LEU A 99 4.15 0.58 -9.62
CA LEU A 99 5.56 0.91 -9.33
C LEU A 99 5.71 1.89 -8.17
N VAL A 100 4.81 2.87 -8.07
CA VAL A 100 4.77 3.82 -6.95
C VAL A 100 4.48 3.09 -5.64
N LEU A 101 3.49 2.19 -5.63
CA LEU A 101 3.14 1.40 -4.46
C LEU A 101 4.25 0.40 -4.08
N ASP A 102 4.90 -0.25 -5.05
CA ASP A 102 6.08 -1.09 -4.77
C ASP A 102 7.20 -0.29 -4.08
N LEU A 103 7.45 0.95 -4.51
CA LEU A 103 8.45 1.82 -3.87
C LEU A 103 8.05 2.23 -2.46
N LEU A 104 6.77 2.56 -2.23
CA LEU A 104 6.26 2.89 -0.91
C LEU A 104 6.33 1.69 0.04
N PHE A 105 6.01 0.49 -0.43
CA PHE A 105 6.15 -0.73 0.34
C PHE A 105 7.60 -0.96 0.77
N LEU A 106 8.56 -0.90 -0.18
CA LEU A 106 9.98 -1.03 0.14
C LEU A 106 10.49 0.05 1.11
N ALA A 107 9.92 1.26 1.04
CA ALA A 107 10.30 2.35 1.93
C ALA A 107 9.94 2.05 3.40
N TYR A 108 8.78 1.44 3.63
CA TYR A 108 8.30 1.13 4.98
C TYR A 108 8.85 -0.20 5.50
N TYR A 109 8.90 -1.23 4.65
CA TYR A 109 9.38 -2.58 5.03
C TYR A 109 10.79 -2.58 5.64
N GLU A 110 11.70 -1.78 5.09
CA GLU A 110 13.10 -1.71 5.57
C GLU A 110 13.39 -0.43 6.37
N SER A 111 12.32 0.21 6.88
CA SER A 111 12.43 1.43 7.71
C SER A 111 13.24 2.58 7.07
N LEU A 112 13.29 2.65 5.73
CA LEU A 112 13.86 3.80 5.00
C LEU A 112 13.04 5.08 5.24
N SER A 113 11.75 4.92 5.50
CA SER A 113 10.85 5.95 5.99
C SER A 113 9.98 5.43 7.13
N THR A 114 9.65 6.31 8.08
CA THR A 114 8.67 6.04 9.12
C THR A 114 7.30 6.58 8.70
N CYS A 115 6.30 5.71 8.64
CA CYS A 115 4.93 6.10 8.29
C CYS A 115 4.26 6.82 9.47
N SER A 116 4.22 8.15 9.42
CA SER A 116 3.45 8.94 10.40
C SER A 116 1.94 8.68 10.26
N ALA A 117 1.18 8.86 11.34
CA ALA A 117 -0.28 8.74 11.32
C ALA A 117 -0.96 9.62 10.26
N ALA A 118 -0.43 10.82 10.01
CA ALA A 118 -0.94 11.72 8.97
C ALA A 118 -0.87 11.09 7.57
N LYS A 119 0.29 10.53 7.20
CA LYS A 119 0.50 9.83 5.92
C LYS A 119 -0.30 8.54 5.83
N TRP A 120 -0.38 7.79 6.93
CA TRP A 120 -1.18 6.57 6.97
C TRP A 120 -2.66 6.86 6.65
N LYS A 121 -3.22 7.90 7.28
CA LYS A 121 -4.59 8.38 6.99
C LYS A 121 -4.75 8.85 5.56
N GLU A 122 -3.77 9.58 5.01
CA GLU A 122 -3.78 10.01 3.60
C GLU A 122 -3.85 8.78 2.67
N LEU A 123 -3.00 7.78 2.89
CA LEU A 123 -3.03 6.52 2.14
C LEU A 123 -4.37 5.78 2.31
N CYS A 124 -4.96 5.75 3.51
CA CYS A 124 -6.28 5.16 3.73
C CYS A 124 -7.38 5.87 2.95
N LEU A 125 -7.35 7.20 2.86
CA LEU A 125 -8.32 7.95 2.06
C LEU A 125 -8.17 7.66 0.55
N LEU A 126 -6.93 7.54 0.06
CA LEU A 126 -6.65 7.11 -1.31
C LEU A 126 -7.18 5.70 -1.56
N TYR A 127 -6.92 4.76 -0.65
CA TYR A 127 -7.42 3.39 -0.73
C TYR A 127 -8.96 3.32 -0.74
N LYS A 128 -9.61 4.10 0.12
CA LYS A 128 -11.08 4.24 0.12
C LYS A 128 -11.57 4.74 -1.24
N GLY A 129 -10.87 5.70 -1.85
CA GLY A 129 -11.14 6.16 -3.21
C GLY A 129 -11.04 5.05 -4.24
N MET A 130 -10.00 4.22 -4.17
CA MET A 130 -9.75 3.10 -5.10
C MET A 130 -10.83 2.01 -5.05
N THR A 131 -11.42 1.80 -3.88
CA THR A 131 -12.26 0.64 -3.59
C THR A 131 -13.75 0.97 -3.52
N ALA A 132 -14.14 2.14 -3.01
CA ALA A 132 -15.54 2.60 -2.97
C ALA A 132 -16.03 3.19 -4.31
N GLY A 133 -15.23 3.13 -5.38
CA GLY A 133 -15.60 3.64 -6.71
C GLY A 133 -15.82 5.16 -6.80
N SER A 134 -15.43 5.90 -5.75
CA SER A 134 -15.52 7.37 -5.71
C SER A 134 -14.38 8.05 -6.46
N SER A 135 -13.27 7.34 -6.68
CA SER A 135 -12.19 7.78 -7.56
C SER A 135 -12.40 7.30 -9.01
N ASN A 136 -11.64 7.86 -9.95
CA ASN A 136 -11.65 7.37 -11.33
C ASN A 136 -10.96 6.00 -11.48
N PHE A 137 -10.45 5.40 -10.39
CA PHE A 137 -9.67 4.18 -10.41
C PHE A 137 -10.47 2.97 -10.92
N THR A 138 -11.73 2.81 -10.51
CA THR A 138 -12.61 1.74 -11.01
C THR A 138 -12.95 1.91 -12.49
N LYS A 139 -12.88 3.15 -13.02
CA LYS A 139 -13.08 3.43 -14.44
C LYS A 139 -11.88 3.01 -15.31
N LEU A 140 -10.76 2.63 -14.70
CA LEU A 140 -9.57 2.16 -15.40
C LEU A 140 -9.65 0.67 -15.76
N GLU A 141 -10.61 -0.06 -15.20
CA GLU A 141 -10.81 -1.51 -15.42
C GLU A 141 -11.46 -1.78 -16.79
N VAL A 142 -10.81 -1.29 -17.86
CA VAL A 142 -11.29 -1.29 -19.25
C VAL A 142 -10.76 -2.47 -20.08
N SER A 143 -9.77 -3.20 -19.56
CA SER A 143 -9.17 -4.40 -20.17
C SER A 143 -8.84 -5.44 -19.10
N ALA A 144 -8.55 -6.68 -19.51
CA ALA A 144 -8.19 -7.75 -18.57
C ALA A 144 -6.89 -7.44 -17.82
N GLU A 145 -5.91 -6.86 -18.52
CA GLU A 145 -4.64 -6.40 -18.00
C GLU A 145 -4.84 -5.26 -16.98
N ALA A 146 -5.68 -4.27 -17.31
CA ALA A 146 -6.00 -3.18 -16.41
C ALA A 146 -6.72 -3.68 -15.14
N CYS A 147 -7.65 -4.62 -15.24
CA CYS A 147 -8.27 -5.25 -14.07
C CYS A 147 -7.21 -5.93 -13.18
N LYS A 148 -6.25 -6.65 -13.78
CA LYS A 148 -5.16 -7.31 -13.04
C LYS A 148 -4.28 -6.28 -12.31
N TYR A 149 -3.89 -5.19 -12.97
CA TYR A 149 -3.07 -4.15 -12.35
C TYR A 149 -3.82 -3.35 -11.28
N SER A 150 -5.12 -3.09 -11.48
CA SER A 150 -6.00 -2.48 -10.47
C SER A 150 -6.04 -3.33 -9.21
N TYR A 151 -6.31 -4.63 -9.36
CA TYR A 151 -6.35 -5.57 -8.24
C TYR A 151 -5.00 -5.64 -7.51
N ARG A 152 -3.88 -5.72 -8.24
CA ARG A 152 -2.53 -5.71 -7.64
C ARG A 152 -2.26 -4.44 -6.83
N ALA A 153 -2.64 -3.27 -7.33
CA ALA A 153 -2.45 -2.01 -6.62
C ALA A 153 -3.23 -1.98 -5.30
N LYS A 154 -4.48 -2.47 -5.29
CA LYS A 154 -5.28 -2.59 -4.07
C LYS A 154 -4.62 -3.51 -3.05
N ILE A 155 -4.07 -4.65 -3.49
CA ILE A 155 -3.33 -5.58 -2.63
C ILE A 155 -2.05 -4.94 -2.08
N GLN A 156 -1.26 -4.27 -2.91
CA GLN A 156 -0.04 -3.60 -2.45
C GLN A 156 -0.33 -2.54 -1.39
N MET A 157 -1.43 -1.79 -1.54
CA MET A 157 -1.85 -0.82 -0.53
C MET A 157 -2.21 -1.51 0.80
N LEU A 158 -2.91 -2.66 0.76
CA LEU A 158 -3.20 -3.47 1.94
C LEU A 158 -1.92 -3.96 2.63
N LEU A 159 -0.93 -4.41 1.87
CA LEU A 159 0.38 -4.81 2.40
C LEU A 159 1.11 -3.64 3.07
N ILE A 160 1.07 -2.44 2.46
CA ILE A 160 1.61 -1.21 3.07
C ILE A 160 0.93 -0.91 4.42
N PHE A 161 -0.39 -1.03 4.50
CA PHE A 161 -1.09 -0.81 5.78
C PHE A 161 -0.67 -1.82 6.84
N MET A 162 -0.61 -3.11 6.52
CA MET A 162 -0.18 -4.14 7.47
C MET A 162 1.26 -3.93 7.94
N GLU A 163 2.16 -3.57 7.01
CA GLU A 163 3.55 -3.25 7.31
C GLU A 163 3.68 -2.08 8.28
N THR A 164 2.96 -0.99 7.98
CA THR A 164 3.05 0.23 8.76
C THR A 164 2.37 0.16 10.12
N LEU A 165 1.54 -0.86 10.39
CA LEU A 165 1.00 -1.15 11.71
C LEU A 165 2.01 -1.85 12.63
N ASP A 166 3.11 -2.37 12.08
CA ASP A 166 4.26 -2.95 12.80
C ASP A 166 3.84 -3.91 13.93
N PHE A 167 3.15 -4.98 13.53
CA PHE A 167 2.69 -6.01 14.45
C PHE A 167 3.83 -6.65 15.23
N ASP A 168 5.01 -6.78 14.63
CA ASP A 168 6.17 -7.40 15.25
C ASP A 168 6.69 -6.57 16.43
N SER A 169 6.84 -5.25 16.26
CA SER A 169 7.18 -4.36 17.39
C SER A 169 6.13 -4.40 18.49
N LEU A 170 4.83 -4.42 18.13
CA LEU A 170 3.76 -4.50 19.13
C LEU A 170 3.79 -5.81 19.91
N LEU A 171 3.97 -6.94 19.24
CA LEU A 171 4.10 -8.25 19.90
C LEU A 171 5.31 -8.30 20.81
N GLN A 172 6.46 -7.75 20.39
CA GLN A 172 7.65 -7.65 21.21
C GLN A 172 7.41 -6.79 22.45
N MET A 173 6.72 -5.65 22.30
CA MET A 173 6.37 -4.78 23.43
C MET A 173 5.44 -5.47 24.43
N ILE A 174 4.46 -6.27 23.97
CA ILE A 174 3.61 -7.07 24.85
C ILE A 174 4.46 -8.09 25.61
N HIS A 175 5.34 -8.81 24.91
CA HIS A 175 6.23 -9.81 25.53
C HIS A 175 7.15 -9.18 26.59
N ASP A 176 7.69 -8.01 26.31
CA ASP A 176 8.64 -7.30 27.18
C ASP A 176 7.95 -6.44 28.25
N GLU A 177 6.62 -6.47 28.32
CA GLU A 177 5.82 -5.68 29.25
C GLU A 177 6.10 -4.16 29.17
N ILE A 178 6.28 -3.65 27.94
CA ILE A 178 6.57 -2.24 27.67
C ILE A 178 5.27 -1.50 27.35
N PRO A 179 4.94 -0.39 28.05
CA PRO A 179 3.74 0.39 27.76
C PRO A 179 3.87 1.16 26.45
N LEU A 180 2.74 1.50 25.82
CA LEU A 180 2.70 2.22 24.54
C LEU A 180 3.54 3.52 24.54
N ARG A 181 3.46 4.33 25.61
CA ARG A 181 4.21 5.61 25.74
C ARG A 181 5.73 5.45 25.88
N GLY A 182 6.22 4.25 26.18
CA GLY A 182 7.64 3.97 26.39
C GLY A 182 8.24 3.00 25.37
N GLY A 183 7.45 2.55 24.39
CA GLY A 183 7.86 1.56 23.40
C GLY A 183 8.33 2.16 22.08
N SER A 184 8.68 1.28 21.15
CA SER A 184 9.12 1.61 19.79
C SER A 184 7.98 1.95 18.83
N SER A 185 6.72 1.85 19.28
CA SER A 185 5.56 2.14 18.42
C SER A 185 5.62 3.56 17.86
N VAL A 186 5.39 3.67 16.56
CA VAL A 186 5.35 4.96 15.84
C VAL A 186 4.13 5.79 16.22
N PHE A 187 3.03 5.15 16.65
CA PHE A 187 1.75 5.80 16.87
C PHE A 187 1.47 6.07 18.36
N SER A 188 1.07 7.30 18.65
CA SER A 188 0.53 7.67 19.97
C SER A 188 -0.94 7.29 20.11
N SER A 189 -1.48 7.32 21.34
CA SER A 189 -2.92 7.08 21.56
C SER A 189 -3.81 8.04 20.76
N SER A 190 -3.43 9.32 20.64
CA SER A 190 -4.17 10.29 19.82
C SER A 190 -4.11 9.96 18.34
N ASP A 191 -2.96 9.47 17.85
CA ASP A 191 -2.84 9.04 16.46
C ASP A 191 -3.80 7.88 16.16
N ILE A 192 -3.88 6.91 17.06
CA ILE A 192 -4.75 5.74 16.92
C ILE A 192 -6.22 6.14 16.86
N LEU A 193 -6.67 7.10 17.70
CA LEU A 193 -8.04 7.61 17.65
C LEU A 193 -8.34 8.34 16.33
N GLU A 194 -7.40 9.13 15.83
CA GLU A 194 -7.57 9.79 14.53
C GLU A 194 -7.59 8.79 13.37
N MET A 195 -6.75 7.74 13.42
CA MET A 195 -6.75 6.66 12.43
C MET A 195 -8.08 5.87 12.49
N ASP A 196 -8.61 5.60 13.68
CA ASP A 196 -9.89 4.93 13.87
C ASP A 196 -11.05 5.71 13.24
N SER A 197 -11.03 7.04 13.34
CA SER A 197 -12.04 7.89 12.68
C SER A 197 -12.08 7.73 11.15
N VAL A 198 -10.94 7.38 10.54
CA VAL A 198 -10.86 7.10 9.10
C VAL A 198 -11.34 5.68 8.81
N ILE A 199 -10.94 4.69 9.61
CA ILE A 199 -11.33 3.28 9.41
C ILE A 199 -12.83 3.07 9.62
N SER A 200 -13.42 3.68 10.65
CA SER A 200 -14.87 3.66 10.90
C SER A 200 -15.70 4.23 9.76
N SER A 201 -15.10 5.00 8.85
CA SER A 201 -15.78 5.56 7.68
C SER A 201 -15.91 4.57 6.51
N PHE A 202 -15.24 3.42 6.56
CA PHE A 202 -15.37 2.38 5.52
C PHE A 202 -16.69 1.62 5.70
N ASP A 203 -17.40 1.42 4.59
CA ASP A 203 -18.60 0.59 4.55
C ASP A 203 -18.28 -0.74 3.87
N ILE A 204 -18.24 -1.82 4.65
CA ILE A 204 -17.97 -3.18 4.16
C ILE A 204 -19.06 -3.72 3.23
N PHE A 205 -20.28 -3.20 3.31
CA PHE A 205 -21.39 -3.64 2.47
C PHE A 205 -21.29 -3.06 1.07
N GLU A 206 -20.74 -1.84 0.96
CA GLU A 206 -20.41 -1.22 -0.31
C GLU A 206 -19.05 -1.70 -0.86
N ASN A 207 -18.14 -2.09 0.05
CA ASN A 207 -16.75 -2.36 -0.29
C ASN A 207 -16.18 -3.54 0.51
N GLN A 208 -16.39 -4.75 -0.01
CA GLN A 208 -15.90 -5.98 0.62
C GLN A 208 -14.37 -6.06 0.65
N GLU A 209 -13.67 -5.40 -0.29
CA GLU A 209 -12.20 -5.41 -0.37
C GLU A 209 -11.56 -4.73 0.85
N ALA A 210 -12.25 -3.75 1.46
CA ALA A 210 -11.79 -3.11 2.69
C ALA A 210 -11.82 -4.02 3.92
N GLY A 211 -12.47 -5.18 3.84
CA GLY A 211 -12.56 -6.13 4.95
C GLY A 211 -11.19 -6.54 5.50
N LEU A 212 -10.18 -6.72 4.64
CA LEU A 212 -8.84 -7.10 5.09
C LEU A 212 -8.13 -5.98 5.85
N LEU A 213 -8.32 -4.71 5.44
CA LEU A 213 -7.82 -3.56 6.18
C LEU A 213 -8.49 -3.47 7.56
N ILE A 214 -9.81 -3.68 7.61
CA ILE A 214 -10.59 -3.68 8.87
C ILE A 214 -10.12 -4.80 9.79
N LEU A 215 -9.81 -5.99 9.24
CA LEU A 215 -9.26 -7.09 10.02
C LEU A 215 -7.90 -6.72 10.61
N ALA A 216 -6.99 -6.20 9.80
CA ALA A 216 -5.67 -5.77 10.24
C ALA A 216 -5.76 -4.69 11.34
N TRP A 217 -6.68 -3.74 11.17
CA TRP A 217 -6.96 -2.72 12.17
C TRP A 217 -7.50 -3.31 13.48
N ALA A 218 -8.44 -4.26 13.40
CA ALA A 218 -8.98 -4.95 14.57
C ALA A 218 -7.88 -5.69 15.36
N VAL A 219 -6.99 -6.39 14.66
CA VAL A 219 -5.85 -7.08 15.29
C VAL A 219 -4.88 -6.07 15.92
N PHE A 220 -4.56 -4.97 15.23
CA PHE A 220 -3.75 -3.90 15.78
C PHE A 220 -4.33 -3.35 17.08
N LEU A 221 -5.64 -3.06 17.09
CA LEU A 221 -6.35 -2.59 18.28
C LEU A 221 -6.36 -3.62 19.40
N CYS A 222 -6.49 -4.92 19.10
CA CYS A 222 -6.39 -5.98 20.11
C CYS A 222 -4.98 -6.04 20.75
N LEU A 223 -3.94 -5.83 19.96
CA LEU A 223 -2.54 -5.81 20.44
C LEU A 223 -2.23 -4.55 21.24
N ALA A 224 -2.59 -3.37 20.74
CA ALA A 224 -2.49 -2.11 21.49
C ALA A 224 -3.33 -2.15 22.78
N VAL A 225 -4.55 -2.69 22.62
CA VAL A 225 -5.44 -3.35 23.58
C VAL A 225 -4.74 -4.02 24.74
N SER A 226 -3.70 -4.79 24.42
CA SER A 226 -3.07 -5.79 25.29
C SER A 226 -1.86 -5.27 26.07
N LEU A 227 -1.22 -4.18 25.63
CA LEU A 227 -0.03 -3.58 26.25
C LEU A 227 -0.21 -3.14 27.71
N PRO A 228 0.77 -3.29 28.60
CA PRO A 228 0.63 -2.96 30.02
C PRO A 228 0.44 -1.44 30.28
N GLY A 229 -0.09 -1.10 31.47
CA GLY A 229 -0.28 0.29 31.90
C GLY A 229 -1.61 0.94 31.53
N LYS A 230 -2.65 0.14 31.23
CA LYS A 230 -3.97 0.59 30.74
C LYS A 230 -4.89 1.23 31.80
N GLU A 231 -4.46 1.27 33.06
CA GLU A 231 -5.32 1.61 34.19
C GLU A 231 -5.65 3.11 34.28
N GLU A 232 -4.97 3.96 33.52
CA GLU A 232 -5.25 5.40 33.45
C GLU A 232 -6.00 5.75 32.14
N HIS A 233 -7.33 5.85 32.21
CA HIS A 233 -8.20 6.48 31.19
C HIS A 233 -7.84 6.15 29.74
N ASN A 234 -7.79 4.85 29.38
CA ASN A 234 -7.41 4.46 28.04
C ASN A 234 -8.60 4.63 27.08
N GLU A 235 -8.71 5.79 26.44
CA GLU A 235 -9.70 6.12 25.39
C GLU A 235 -9.73 5.04 24.28
N LEU A 236 -8.63 4.29 24.10
CA LEU A 236 -8.54 3.15 23.17
C LEU A 236 -9.48 1.99 23.52
N MET A 237 -9.89 1.84 24.79
CA MET A 237 -10.86 0.81 25.20
C MET A 237 -12.29 1.11 24.74
N GLU A 238 -12.57 2.35 24.33
CA GLU A 238 -13.87 2.74 23.78
C GLU A 238 -14.05 2.31 22.32
N ILE A 239 -12.95 1.97 21.64
CA ILE A 239 -12.99 1.50 20.25
C ILE A 239 -13.54 0.06 20.20
N ASP A 240 -14.60 -0.15 19.41
CA ASP A 240 -15.27 -1.44 19.23
C ASP A 240 -14.48 -2.37 18.29
N HIS A 241 -13.31 -2.82 18.75
CA HIS A 241 -12.48 -3.80 18.06
C HIS A 241 -13.24 -5.11 17.77
N VAL A 242 -14.17 -5.53 18.63
CA VAL A 242 -15.02 -6.71 18.42
C VAL A 242 -16.00 -6.48 17.24
N GLY A 243 -16.54 -5.27 17.12
CA GLY A 243 -17.33 -4.83 15.98
C GLY A 243 -16.55 -4.91 14.68
N TYR A 244 -15.30 -4.45 14.65
CA TYR A 244 -14.44 -4.56 13.47
C TYR A 244 -14.10 -6.01 13.10
N VAL A 245 -13.83 -6.87 14.08
CA VAL A 245 -13.65 -8.32 13.82
C VAL A 245 -14.90 -8.87 13.13
N ARG A 246 -16.09 -8.61 13.67
CA ARG A 246 -17.35 -9.07 13.07
C ARG A 246 -17.51 -8.60 11.64
N GLN A 247 -17.28 -7.30 11.39
CA GLN A 247 -17.35 -6.71 10.05
C GLN A 247 -16.37 -7.39 9.08
N ALA A 248 -15.12 -7.61 9.49
CA ALA A 248 -14.14 -8.29 8.67
C ALA A 248 -14.55 -9.73 8.31
N PHE A 249 -15.15 -10.47 9.25
CA PHE A 249 -15.67 -11.81 8.97
C PHE A 249 -16.87 -11.78 8.03
N GLU A 250 -17.79 -10.81 8.19
CA GLU A 250 -18.92 -10.61 7.29
C GLU A 250 -18.47 -10.27 5.85
N ALA A 251 -17.34 -9.56 5.71
CA ALA A 251 -16.69 -9.27 4.43
C ALA A 251 -15.88 -10.44 3.84
N ALA A 252 -15.89 -11.62 4.47
CA ALA A 252 -15.11 -12.80 4.05
C ALA A 252 -13.60 -12.55 3.91
N SER A 253 -13.04 -11.68 4.76
CA SER A 253 -11.65 -11.20 4.65
C SER A 253 -10.60 -12.31 4.64
N LEU A 254 -10.83 -13.41 5.38
CA LEU A 254 -9.92 -14.56 5.39
C LEU A 254 -9.92 -15.32 4.06
N SER A 255 -11.06 -15.37 3.36
CA SER A 255 -11.14 -15.98 2.03
C SER A 255 -10.37 -15.16 1.01
N LEU A 256 -10.53 -13.83 1.05
CA LEU A 256 -9.77 -12.89 0.22
C LEU A 256 -8.26 -13.00 0.50
N PHE A 257 -7.87 -13.08 1.78
CA PHE A 257 -6.48 -13.27 2.15
C PHE A 257 -5.89 -14.58 1.60
N LEU A 258 -6.63 -15.69 1.69
CA LEU A 258 -6.23 -16.96 1.09
C LEU A 258 -6.14 -16.91 -0.43
N GLU A 259 -7.00 -16.13 -1.08
CA GLU A 259 -6.92 -15.87 -2.52
C GLU A 259 -5.63 -15.14 -2.88
N ILE A 260 -5.31 -14.06 -2.16
CA ILE A 260 -4.07 -13.29 -2.36
C ILE A 260 -2.84 -14.19 -2.22
N LEU A 261 -2.78 -15.01 -1.16
CA LEU A 261 -1.68 -15.95 -0.92
C LEU A 261 -1.50 -17.01 -2.01
N ARG A 262 -2.61 -17.42 -2.64
CA ARG A 262 -2.60 -18.43 -3.72
C ARG A 262 -2.37 -17.80 -5.09
N SER A 263 -2.57 -16.49 -5.22
CA SER A 263 -2.44 -15.78 -6.47
C SER A 263 -0.97 -15.61 -6.88
N ASP A 264 -0.76 -15.48 -8.19
CA ASP A 264 0.55 -15.10 -8.74
C ASP A 264 0.77 -13.58 -8.73
N VAL A 265 -0.18 -12.80 -8.19
CA VAL A 265 -0.13 -11.33 -8.14
C VAL A 265 1.16 -10.83 -7.46
N LEU A 266 1.62 -11.58 -6.46
CA LEU A 266 2.84 -11.30 -5.70
C LEU A 266 4.12 -11.93 -6.29
N LYS A 267 3.96 -12.88 -7.23
CA LYS A 267 5.10 -13.54 -7.91
C LYS A 267 5.58 -12.77 -9.15
N ASP A 268 4.72 -11.96 -9.76
CA ASP A 268 5.02 -11.11 -10.92
C ASP A 268 5.83 -9.84 -10.57
N SER A 269 6.52 -9.83 -9.43
CA SER A 269 7.58 -8.84 -9.20
C SER A 269 8.90 -9.58 -9.44
N ASP A 270 9.78 -9.04 -10.30
CA ASP A 270 11.09 -9.63 -10.65
C ASP A 270 12.06 -9.79 -9.45
N VAL A 271 11.56 -9.61 -8.23
CA VAL A 271 12.32 -9.59 -7.00
C VAL A 271 11.65 -10.57 -6.04
N SER A 272 12.43 -11.58 -5.65
CA SER A 272 12.12 -12.63 -4.68
C SER A 272 11.81 -12.13 -3.25
N LEU A 273 11.51 -10.84 -3.06
CA LEU A 273 11.21 -10.23 -1.76
C LEU A 273 9.88 -10.73 -1.19
N TYR A 274 8.87 -10.96 -2.05
CA TYR A 274 7.57 -11.49 -1.62
C TYR A 274 7.57 -12.99 -1.32
N SER A 275 8.61 -13.75 -1.73
CA SER A 275 8.65 -15.20 -1.55
C SER A 275 9.32 -15.67 -0.26
N VAL A 276 9.92 -14.78 0.55
CA VAL A 276 10.77 -15.22 1.68
C VAL A 276 10.35 -14.73 3.08
N VAL A 277 9.72 -13.56 3.29
CA VAL A 277 9.58 -13.07 4.69
C VAL A 277 8.22 -12.44 5.07
N ALA A 278 7.62 -11.58 4.27
CA ALA A 278 6.49 -10.76 4.73
C ALA A 278 5.16 -11.52 4.95
N LEU A 279 4.59 -12.17 3.92
CA LEU A 279 3.23 -12.73 4.03
C LEU A 279 3.07 -13.86 5.05
N PRO A 280 4.01 -14.82 5.21
CA PRO A 280 3.89 -15.85 6.26
C PRO A 280 3.95 -15.29 7.68
N ALA A 281 4.71 -14.20 7.93
CA ALA A 281 4.73 -13.52 9.22
C ALA A 281 3.39 -12.84 9.51
N TYR A 282 2.82 -12.13 8.52
CA TYR A 282 1.46 -11.59 8.61
C TYR A 282 0.39 -12.68 8.81
N CYS A 283 0.57 -13.87 8.23
CA CYS A 283 -0.33 -15.01 8.45
C CYS A 283 -0.33 -15.48 9.90
N VAL A 284 0.83 -15.55 10.57
CA VAL A 284 0.88 -15.97 11.97
C VAL A 284 0.22 -14.92 12.85
N SER A 285 0.49 -13.64 12.63
CA SER A 285 -0.09 -12.55 13.43
C SER A 285 -1.60 -12.39 13.23
N LEU A 286 -2.13 -12.62 12.03
CA LEU A 286 -3.57 -12.54 11.72
C LEU A 286 -4.37 -13.82 12.04
N ILE A 287 -3.73 -14.99 12.16
CA ILE A 287 -4.40 -16.29 12.41
C ILE A 287 -4.31 -16.73 13.88
N VAL A 288 -3.27 -16.29 14.60
CA VAL A 288 -3.08 -16.66 16.02
C VAL A 288 -4.00 -15.86 16.97
N PHE A 289 -4.57 -14.74 16.50
CA PHE A 289 -5.56 -13.92 17.20
C PHE A 289 -6.92 -13.95 16.49
#